data_AF-A0A971K6N6-F1
#
_entry.id   AF-A0A971K6N6-F1
#
_cell.length_a   1.000
_cell.length_b   1.000
_cell.length_c   1.000
_cell.angle_alpha   90.00
_cell.angle_beta   90.00
_cell.angle_gamma   90.00
#
_symmetry.space_group_name_H-M   'P 1'
#
loop_
_entity.id
_entity.type
_entity.pdbx_description
1 polymer ?
#
loop_
_entity_poly.entity_id
_entity_poly.type
_entity_poly.pdbx_seq_one_letter_code
_entity_poly.pdbx_strand_id
1 'polypeptide(L)'
;MSKNIRYFGGAGAAVIISLMIFASLYKGAVYASDCTKSMIIRAFGLNGYQGESVSVISTARYKKSLKTFSSLPHGMVHFAGVIFYRAPQNISLEDFMDKTIELTGFYRITEMEQALLGMNRITGKIINAGELVIVKNAAPPFIPDNRAGRAGVIPYVRGVYFTGDSAGSSRFIEKLPQLRAAGINAIVFDVKDITGIVHTGSRVEQVKKFGLNRRKAIDNLPMMIRECRRHGMYIIARIAVFRDHLLYDNDPSSRIKSKSTGRDWNSGTKEKWCDPTNSMVQEYNISLACELADSGVDEVQFDYIRFPTVGDQNDAAYTWSGGRADRTMAVASFLKNAHQRLRSINCFLSIDIFGVVAWGKYVDIEKTGQKIDLLAANCDVISPMLYPSHFNDEFDGFAKPGDHPHHFIMNGCLKVRELAGKSKVIVRPWLQAFGWRVSKYNPSYIAEQVRGSVDGGGFGYLFWNASNKYDEVIQGMALVPAGK
;
A
#
# COMPACT_ATOMS: atom_id res chain seq x y z
N MET A 1 27.84 -26.64 -22.37
CA MET A 1 29.11 -27.38 -22.15
C MET A 1 30.19 -26.39 -21.70
N SER A 2 30.57 -26.40 -20.42
CA SER A 2 31.96 -26.24 -19.96
C SER A 2 31.99 -26.44 -18.44
N LYS A 3 32.41 -27.64 -18.05
CA LYS A 3 32.83 -28.01 -16.70
C LYS A 3 33.97 -27.09 -16.24
N ASN A 4 33.94 -26.70 -14.96
CA ASN A 4 35.06 -26.59 -14.01
C ASN A 4 34.95 -25.37 -13.10
N ILE A 5 34.09 -25.47 -12.07
CA ILE A 5 34.40 -24.85 -10.78
C ILE A 5 34.89 -25.99 -9.91
N ARG A 6 36.20 -26.23 -9.89
CA ARG A 6 36.83 -27.15 -8.94
C ARG A 6 36.64 -26.56 -7.54
N TYR A 7 36.08 -27.39 -6.67
CA TYR A 7 35.94 -27.18 -5.24
C TYR A 7 37.21 -26.60 -4.63
N PHE A 8 37.11 -25.42 -4.02
CA PHE A 8 38.00 -25.07 -2.92
C PHE A 8 37.68 -26.04 -1.77
N GLY A 9 38.69 -26.78 -1.30
CA GLY A 9 38.53 -27.74 -0.21
C GLY A 9 37.86 -27.11 1.01
N GLY A 10 37.03 -27.89 1.72
CA GLY A 10 36.13 -27.42 2.78
C GLY A 10 36.79 -26.59 3.90
N ALA A 11 38.10 -26.77 4.13
CA ALA A 11 38.87 -25.96 5.08
C ALA A 11 39.19 -24.54 4.56
N GLY A 12 39.48 -24.38 3.26
CA GLY A 12 39.83 -23.08 2.67
C GLY A 12 38.62 -22.16 2.54
N ALA A 13 37.45 -22.71 2.16
CA ALA A 13 36.19 -21.97 2.16
C ALA A 13 35.79 -21.55 3.58
N ALA A 14 35.95 -22.42 4.58
CA ALA A 14 35.65 -22.11 5.98
C ALA A 14 36.58 -21.02 6.55
N VAL A 15 37.88 -21.04 6.22
CA VAL A 15 38.83 -20.00 6.66
C VAL A 15 38.56 -18.66 6.00
N ILE A 16 38.22 -18.64 4.70
CA ILE A 16 37.84 -17.41 3.99
C ILE A 16 36.51 -16.86 4.54
N ILE A 17 35.54 -17.72 4.81
CA ILE A 17 34.26 -17.33 5.42
C ILE A 17 34.48 -16.81 6.85
N SER A 18 35.32 -17.47 7.65
CA SER A 18 35.68 -16.99 9.00
C SER A 18 36.44 -15.67 8.97
N LEU A 19 37.38 -15.47 8.04
CA LEU A 19 38.08 -14.21 7.83
C LEU A 19 37.13 -13.09 7.35
N MET A 20 36.16 -13.42 6.49
CA MET A 20 35.13 -12.48 6.05
C MET A 20 34.15 -12.14 7.17
N ILE A 21 33.77 -13.11 8.02
CA ILE A 21 32.98 -12.87 9.23
C ILE A 21 33.78 -12.00 10.20
N PHE A 22 35.07 -12.27 10.40
CA PHE A 22 35.95 -11.47 11.26
C PHE A 22 36.13 -10.03 10.72
N ALA A 23 36.24 -9.87 9.40
CA ALA A 23 36.27 -8.56 8.74
C ALA A 23 34.90 -7.84 8.80
N SER A 24 33.79 -8.58 8.77
CA SER A 24 32.43 -8.02 8.89
C SER A 24 32.12 -7.46 10.28
N LEU A 25 32.85 -7.90 11.31
CA LEU A 25 32.79 -7.36 12.67
C LEU A 25 33.41 -5.96 12.78
N TYR A 26 34.18 -5.53 11.77
CA TYR A 26 34.71 -4.17 11.64
C TYR A 26 33.92 -3.39 10.59
N LYS A 27 33.05 -2.46 11.04
CA LYS A 27 32.23 -1.59 10.16
C LYS A 27 33.02 -0.87 9.06
N GLY A 28 34.32 -0.61 9.27
CA GLY A 28 35.21 0.00 8.27
C GLY A 28 35.75 -0.95 7.19
N ALA A 29 35.85 -2.26 7.46
CA ALA A 29 36.45 -3.23 6.55
C ALA A 29 35.47 -3.74 5.47
N VAL A 30 34.18 -3.82 5.79
CA VAL A 30 33.10 -4.12 4.82
C VAL A 30 33.13 -3.10 3.67
N TYR A 31 33.31 -1.83 4.00
CA TYR A 31 33.39 -0.72 3.05
C TYR A 31 34.64 -0.77 2.15
N ALA A 32 35.81 -1.04 2.73
CA ALA A 32 37.05 -1.15 1.97
C ALA A 32 37.00 -2.34 0.98
N SER A 33 36.39 -3.47 1.38
CA SER A 33 36.22 -4.64 0.52
C SER A 33 35.29 -4.36 -0.67
N ASP A 34 34.14 -3.72 -0.43
CA ASP A 34 33.18 -3.38 -1.49
C ASP A 34 33.74 -2.34 -2.47
N CYS A 35 34.48 -1.33 -1.98
CA CYS A 35 35.18 -0.36 -2.83
C CYS A 35 36.27 -1.02 -3.69
N THR A 36 37.07 -1.90 -3.09
CA THR A 36 38.18 -2.59 -3.77
C THR A 36 37.66 -3.52 -4.87
N LYS A 37 36.57 -4.24 -4.61
CA LYS A 37 35.91 -5.08 -5.63
C LYS A 37 35.30 -4.24 -6.76
N SER A 38 34.70 -3.10 -6.45
CA SER A 38 34.19 -2.17 -7.47
C SER A 38 35.31 -1.63 -8.38
N MET A 39 36.50 -1.37 -7.81
CA MET A 39 37.71 -1.00 -8.56
C MET A 39 38.22 -2.14 -9.44
N ILE A 40 38.32 -3.37 -8.92
CA ILE A 40 38.81 -4.54 -9.66
C ILE A 40 37.89 -4.87 -10.85
N ILE A 41 36.57 -4.84 -10.67
CA ILE A 41 35.61 -5.12 -11.76
C ILE A 41 35.74 -4.08 -12.89
N ARG A 42 35.96 -2.80 -12.56
CA ARG A 42 36.22 -1.73 -13.53
C ARG A 42 37.57 -1.86 -14.24
N ALA A 43 38.61 -2.25 -13.49
CA ALA A 43 39.97 -2.35 -14.01
C ALA A 43 40.17 -3.53 -14.98
N PHE A 44 39.40 -4.61 -14.81
CA PHE A 44 39.60 -5.86 -15.55
C PHE A 44 38.49 -6.23 -16.53
N GLY A 45 37.48 -5.36 -16.74
CA GLY A 45 36.51 -5.50 -17.84
C GLY A 45 35.76 -6.85 -17.86
N LEU A 46 35.43 -7.39 -16.69
CA LEU A 46 34.74 -8.69 -16.53
C LEU A 46 33.24 -8.58 -16.89
N ASN A 47 32.94 -8.24 -18.15
CA ASN A 47 31.62 -7.99 -18.72
C ASN A 47 30.74 -9.25 -18.93
N GLY A 48 31.08 -10.39 -18.30
CA GLY A 48 30.37 -11.67 -18.49
C GLY A 48 29.25 -11.96 -17.48
N TYR A 49 29.05 -11.13 -16.46
CA TYR A 49 28.00 -11.32 -15.45
C TYR A 49 26.68 -10.66 -15.91
N GLN A 50 25.86 -11.41 -16.64
CA GLN A 50 24.49 -11.01 -17.01
C GLN A 50 23.48 -11.26 -15.88
N GLY A 51 23.74 -10.66 -14.72
CA GLY A 51 22.75 -10.52 -13.65
C GLY A 51 22.85 -9.11 -13.12
N GLU A 52 21.81 -8.30 -13.33
CA GLU A 52 21.71 -6.95 -12.78
C GLU A 52 21.89 -6.97 -11.25
N SER A 53 23.10 -6.65 -10.73
CA SER A 53 23.32 -6.05 -9.40
C SER A 53 24.80 -6.10 -9.00
N VAL A 54 25.59 -5.12 -9.41
CA VAL A 54 26.77 -4.74 -8.63
C VAL A 54 26.55 -3.31 -8.14
N SER A 55 26.41 -3.16 -6.83
CA SER A 55 26.22 -1.84 -6.20
C SER A 55 27.52 -1.05 -6.26
N VAL A 56 27.56 0.00 -7.08
CA VAL A 56 28.64 1.00 -7.08
C VAL A 56 28.39 1.96 -5.92
N ILE A 57 29.15 1.85 -4.82
CA ILE A 57 29.05 2.76 -3.68
C ILE A 57 30.00 3.96 -3.91
N SER A 58 29.45 5.17 -4.03
CA SER A 58 30.28 6.39 -4.08
C SER A 58 30.75 6.78 -2.69
N THR A 59 32.01 7.19 -2.54
CA THR A 59 32.66 7.59 -1.27
C THR A 59 31.93 8.72 -0.53
N ALA A 60 31.13 9.54 -1.22
CA ALA A 60 30.38 10.66 -0.64
C ALA A 60 29.06 10.28 0.07
N ARG A 61 28.59 9.02 0.01
CA ARG A 61 27.23 8.62 0.47
C ARG A 61 27.20 7.57 1.61
N TYR A 62 28.32 7.40 2.31
CA TYR A 62 28.58 6.36 3.34
C TYR A 62 27.49 6.13 4.41
N LYS A 63 26.73 7.15 4.84
CA LYS A 63 25.81 7.00 6.00
C LYS A 63 24.37 6.59 5.65
N LYS A 64 23.91 6.74 4.40
CA LYS A 64 22.50 6.47 4.03
C LYS A 64 22.24 5.02 3.60
N SER A 65 23.24 4.33 3.05
CA SER A 65 23.15 2.98 2.48
C SER A 65 23.00 1.84 3.50
N LEU A 66 23.40 2.04 4.76
CA LEU A 66 23.44 0.98 5.78
C LEU A 66 22.14 0.83 6.59
N LYS A 67 21.12 1.66 6.37
CA LYS A 67 19.91 1.69 7.22
C LYS A 67 19.08 0.41 7.15
N THR A 68 19.00 -0.25 5.99
CA THR A 68 18.29 -1.55 5.87
C THR A 68 18.94 -2.65 6.69
N PHE A 69 20.25 -2.61 6.84
CA PHE A 69 21.03 -3.62 7.55
C PHE A 69 21.49 -3.16 8.93
N SER A 70 21.02 -1.99 9.41
CA SER A 70 21.44 -1.45 10.71
C SER A 70 20.88 -2.23 11.90
N SER A 71 19.81 -3.00 11.67
CA SER A 71 19.10 -3.79 12.67
C SER A 71 18.91 -5.22 12.17
N LEU A 72 19.99 -5.86 11.69
CA LEU A 72 19.97 -7.25 11.28
C LEU A 72 19.55 -8.16 12.46
N PRO A 73 18.68 -9.16 12.24
CA PRO A 73 18.40 -10.19 13.23
C PRO A 73 19.67 -10.87 13.76
N HIS A 74 19.61 -11.33 15.01
CA HIS A 74 20.73 -12.04 15.63
C HIS A 74 21.15 -13.25 14.78
N GLY A 75 22.46 -13.41 14.57
CA GLY A 75 23.02 -14.45 13.71
C GLY A 75 23.13 -14.06 12.22
N MET A 76 22.60 -12.90 11.79
CA MET A 76 22.74 -12.42 10.41
C MET A 76 23.90 -11.45 10.22
N VAL A 77 24.59 -11.61 9.09
CA VAL A 77 25.63 -10.70 8.60
C VAL A 77 25.38 -10.45 7.11
N HIS A 78 25.36 -9.18 6.70
CA HIS A 78 25.29 -8.81 5.28
C HIS A 78 26.69 -8.48 4.76
N PHE A 79 27.07 -9.08 3.62
CA PHE A 79 28.32 -8.81 2.93
C PHE A 79 28.15 -9.00 1.41
N ALA A 80 28.56 -7.99 0.63
CA ALA A 80 28.61 -8.04 -0.84
C ALA A 80 27.33 -8.56 -1.53
N GLY A 81 26.15 -8.09 -1.11
CA GLY A 81 24.87 -8.50 -1.71
C GLY A 81 24.38 -9.88 -1.30
N VAL A 82 24.98 -10.45 -0.25
CA VAL A 82 24.65 -11.75 0.34
C VAL A 82 24.40 -11.57 1.83
N ILE A 83 23.35 -12.22 2.35
CA ILE A 83 23.14 -12.36 3.79
C ILE A 83 23.59 -13.76 4.19
N PHE A 84 24.47 -13.82 5.17
CA PHE A 84 24.87 -15.02 5.86
C PHE A 84 24.11 -15.10 7.17
N TYR A 85 23.42 -16.20 7.42
CA TYR A 85 22.72 -16.44 8.66
C TYR A 85 23.27 -17.70 9.33
N ARG A 86 23.87 -17.54 10.50
CA ARG A 86 24.21 -18.67 11.37
C ARG A 86 23.11 -18.81 12.40
N ALA A 87 22.33 -19.87 12.32
CA ALA A 87 21.15 -20.05 13.16
C ALA A 87 21.56 -20.14 14.65
N PRO A 88 21.14 -19.20 15.52
CA PRO A 88 21.47 -19.24 16.94
C PRO A 88 20.69 -20.33 17.69
N GLN A 89 19.55 -20.74 17.14
CA GLN A 89 18.66 -21.78 17.64
C GLN A 89 17.93 -22.42 16.46
N ASN A 90 17.26 -23.54 16.70
CA ASN A 90 16.37 -24.13 15.69
C ASN A 90 15.28 -23.14 15.29
N ILE A 91 15.07 -22.98 13.99
CA ILE A 91 14.04 -22.11 13.43
C ILE A 91 13.39 -22.80 12.24
N SER A 92 12.08 -22.60 12.05
CA SER A 92 11.43 -23.08 10.84
C SER A 92 11.92 -22.29 9.62
N LEU A 93 11.97 -22.93 8.45
CA LEU A 93 12.32 -22.25 7.20
C LEU A 93 11.33 -21.10 6.91
N GLU A 94 10.06 -21.29 7.23
CA GLU A 94 9.00 -20.28 7.12
C GLU A 94 9.30 -19.05 7.99
N ASP A 95 9.54 -19.25 9.30
CA ASP A 95 9.87 -18.15 10.22
C ASP A 95 11.16 -17.42 9.81
N PHE A 96 12.13 -18.16 9.28
CA PHE A 96 13.37 -17.57 8.76
C PHE A 96 13.07 -16.68 7.55
N MET A 97 12.31 -17.16 6.57
CA MET A 97 11.94 -16.38 5.39
C MET A 97 11.12 -15.15 5.75
N ASP A 98 10.11 -15.28 6.62
CA ASP A 98 9.29 -14.16 7.09
C ASP A 98 10.12 -13.05 7.76
N LYS A 99 11.17 -13.43 8.52
CA LYS A 99 12.09 -12.46 9.16
C LYS A 99 13.10 -11.83 8.21
N THR A 100 13.34 -12.46 7.07
CA THR A 100 14.45 -12.09 6.17
C THR A 100 13.98 -11.44 4.88
N ILE A 101 12.74 -11.70 4.45
CA ILE A 101 12.25 -11.30 3.12
C ILE A 101 12.46 -9.81 2.84
N GLU A 102 12.15 -8.91 3.78
CA GLU A 102 12.32 -7.46 3.63
C GLU A 102 13.79 -7.02 3.43
N LEU A 103 14.75 -7.86 3.82
CA LEU A 103 16.19 -7.67 3.64
C LEU A 103 16.69 -8.17 2.28
N THR A 104 15.81 -8.71 1.44
CA THR A 104 16.14 -9.28 0.13
C THR A 104 15.49 -8.50 -1.01
N GLY A 105 15.95 -8.79 -2.23
CA GLY A 105 15.32 -8.37 -3.48
C GLY A 105 14.21 -9.30 -3.96
N PHE A 106 13.83 -10.34 -3.20
CA PHE A 106 12.73 -11.23 -3.59
C PHE A 106 11.38 -10.58 -3.33
N TYR A 107 10.44 -10.72 -4.26
CA TYR A 107 9.11 -10.20 -4.02
C TYR A 107 8.28 -11.14 -3.17
N ARG A 108 8.35 -12.43 -3.54
CA ARG A 108 7.56 -13.51 -2.97
C ARG A 108 8.41 -14.36 -2.04
N ILE A 109 7.80 -14.86 -0.97
CA ILE A 109 8.43 -15.89 -0.12
C ILE A 109 8.73 -17.15 -0.92
N THR A 110 7.84 -17.53 -1.85
CA THR A 110 8.04 -18.72 -2.70
C THR A 110 9.28 -18.59 -3.60
N GLU A 111 9.55 -17.41 -4.15
CA GLU A 111 10.75 -17.14 -4.94
C GLU A 111 12.01 -17.25 -4.07
N MET A 112 11.96 -16.68 -2.86
CA MET A 112 13.04 -16.78 -1.87
C MET A 112 13.28 -18.24 -1.46
N GLU A 113 12.23 -19.02 -1.20
CA GLU A 113 12.31 -20.42 -0.81
C GLU A 113 13.05 -21.25 -1.87
N GLN A 114 12.64 -21.13 -3.14
CA GLN A 114 13.30 -21.84 -4.25
C GLN A 114 14.79 -21.48 -4.34
N ALA A 115 15.12 -20.19 -4.16
CA ALA A 115 16.50 -19.74 -4.15
C ALA A 115 17.29 -20.33 -2.96
N LEU A 116 16.69 -20.38 -1.76
CA LEU A 116 17.33 -20.95 -0.58
C LEU A 116 17.59 -22.45 -0.73
N LEU A 117 16.58 -23.21 -1.17
CA LEU A 117 16.68 -24.66 -1.37
C LEU A 117 17.71 -25.03 -2.44
N GLY A 118 17.83 -24.23 -3.50
CA GLY A 118 18.80 -24.47 -4.57
C GLY A 118 20.26 -24.18 -4.20
N MET A 119 20.51 -23.39 -3.14
CA MET A 119 21.86 -22.93 -2.78
C MET A 119 22.40 -23.48 -1.46
N ASN A 120 21.51 -23.94 -0.59
CA ASN A 120 21.84 -24.40 0.75
C ASN A 120 21.55 -25.90 0.86
N ARG A 121 22.18 -26.56 1.84
CA ARG A 121 21.92 -27.99 2.13
C ARG A 121 20.72 -28.17 3.06
N ILE A 122 19.64 -27.43 2.81
CA ILE A 122 18.41 -27.50 3.61
C ILE A 122 17.58 -28.66 3.08
N THR A 123 17.47 -29.74 3.86
CA THR A 123 16.75 -30.97 3.47
C THR A 123 15.40 -31.14 4.18
N GLY A 124 15.01 -30.20 5.04
CA GLY A 124 13.76 -30.20 5.79
C GLY A 124 13.20 -28.80 6.03
N LYS A 125 12.14 -28.71 6.84
CA LYS A 125 11.49 -27.43 7.18
C LYS A 125 12.15 -26.70 8.36
N ILE A 126 13.24 -27.22 8.90
CA ILE A 126 13.94 -26.67 10.07
C ILE A 126 15.38 -26.39 9.69
N ILE A 127 15.85 -25.19 10.00
CA ILE A 127 17.25 -24.81 10.00
C ILE A 127 17.76 -25.06 11.43
N ASN A 128 18.74 -25.94 11.58
CA ASN A 128 19.21 -26.37 12.89
C ASN A 128 20.16 -25.33 13.51
N ALA A 129 20.22 -25.28 14.84
CA ALA A 129 21.17 -24.44 15.55
C ALA A 129 22.61 -24.70 15.05
N GLY A 130 23.34 -23.62 14.76
CA GLY A 130 24.70 -23.64 14.23
C GLY A 130 24.83 -23.77 12.72
N GLU A 131 23.74 -24.13 12.01
CA GLU A 131 23.70 -24.23 10.55
C GLU A 131 23.91 -22.87 9.88
N LEU A 132 24.67 -22.85 8.78
CA LEU A 132 24.92 -21.66 7.98
C LEU A 132 24.01 -21.65 6.77
N VAL A 133 23.18 -20.61 6.65
CA VAL A 133 22.31 -20.34 5.51
C VAL A 133 22.85 -19.13 4.74
N ILE A 134 22.93 -19.26 3.43
CA ILE A 134 23.35 -18.23 2.49
C ILE A 134 22.12 -17.75 1.71
N VAL A 135 21.82 -16.47 1.85
CA VAL A 135 20.74 -15.79 1.11
C VAL A 135 21.39 -14.85 0.09
N LYS A 136 21.32 -15.20 -1.20
CA LYS A 136 21.72 -14.27 -2.26
C LYS A 136 20.62 -13.24 -2.52
N ASN A 137 20.93 -12.24 -3.34
CA ASN A 137 20.00 -11.15 -3.67
C ASN A 137 19.58 -10.38 -2.42
N ALA A 138 20.56 -10.06 -1.55
CA ALA A 138 20.30 -9.11 -0.48
C ALA A 138 19.81 -7.79 -1.11
N ALA A 139 18.84 -7.16 -0.46
CA ALA A 139 18.27 -5.91 -0.95
C ALA A 139 19.41 -4.92 -1.21
N PRO A 140 19.38 -4.18 -2.34
CA PRO A 140 20.35 -3.12 -2.55
C PRO A 140 20.30 -2.16 -1.35
N PRO A 141 21.45 -1.56 -0.96
CA PRO A 141 21.49 -0.59 0.11
C PRO A 141 20.43 0.48 -0.14
N PHE A 142 19.43 0.52 0.75
CA PHE A 142 18.23 1.31 0.57
C PHE A 142 18.56 2.80 0.52
N ILE A 143 18.08 3.47 -0.53
CA ILE A 143 17.87 4.91 -0.51
C ILE A 143 16.41 5.14 -0.91
N PRO A 144 15.60 5.56 0.05
CA PRO A 144 14.76 6.72 -0.13
C PRO A 144 14.85 7.54 1.15
N ASP A 145 15.64 8.60 1.11
CA ASP A 145 15.46 9.65 2.10
C ASP A 145 14.35 10.58 1.64
N ASN A 146 13.10 10.13 1.80
CA ASN A 146 11.95 11.04 1.86
C ASN A 146 11.60 11.38 3.31
N ARG A 147 12.29 10.80 4.31
CA ARG A 147 12.09 11.17 5.72
C ARG A 147 12.58 12.59 6.00
N ALA A 148 13.54 13.12 5.22
CA ALA A 148 14.16 14.42 5.47
C ALA A 148 13.92 15.50 4.39
N GLY A 149 13.18 15.22 3.32
CA GLY A 149 12.71 16.24 2.38
C GLY A 149 11.22 16.41 2.57
N ARG A 150 10.74 17.64 2.79
CA ARG A 150 9.30 18.01 2.92
C ARG A 150 8.41 17.09 2.07
N ALA A 151 7.27 16.65 2.59
CA ALA A 151 6.19 16.09 1.75
C ALA A 151 6.11 16.98 0.50
N GLY A 152 6.36 16.39 -0.68
CA GLY A 152 6.63 17.14 -1.91
C GLY A 152 5.41 17.94 -2.39
N VAL A 153 5.24 18.06 -3.68
CA VAL A 153 3.94 18.48 -4.23
C VAL A 153 3.22 17.22 -4.68
N ILE A 154 1.93 17.09 -4.35
CA ILE A 154 1.11 16.00 -4.90
C ILE A 154 1.10 16.18 -6.43
N PRO A 155 1.61 15.21 -7.22
CA PRO A 155 1.64 15.34 -8.68
C PRO A 155 0.23 15.22 -9.26
N TYR A 156 0.05 15.58 -10.53
CA TYR A 156 -1.19 15.27 -11.22
C TYR A 156 -1.32 13.74 -11.36
N VAL A 157 -2.23 13.12 -10.61
CA VAL A 157 -2.33 11.66 -10.48
C VAL A 157 -3.21 11.06 -11.57
N ARG A 158 -2.71 10.05 -12.27
CA ARG A 158 -3.44 9.17 -13.18
C ARG A 158 -3.25 7.75 -12.66
N GLY A 159 -4.13 7.33 -11.76
CA GLY A 159 -3.95 6.12 -10.95
C GLY A 159 -4.81 4.94 -11.38
N VAL A 160 -4.35 3.73 -11.10
CA VAL A 160 -5.15 2.48 -11.20
C VAL A 160 -5.11 1.73 -9.87
N TYR A 161 -6.22 1.08 -9.55
CA TYR A 161 -6.38 0.28 -8.32
C TYR A 161 -5.84 -1.16 -8.45
N PHE A 162 -5.39 -1.72 -7.33
CA PHE A 162 -5.02 -3.12 -7.18
C PHE A 162 -5.56 -3.66 -5.85
N THR A 163 -6.19 -4.84 -5.89
CA THR A 163 -6.46 -5.58 -4.65
C THR A 163 -5.14 -5.97 -3.98
N GLY A 164 -5.16 -6.30 -2.68
CA GLY A 164 -3.96 -6.75 -1.98
C GLY A 164 -3.35 -8.01 -2.62
N ASP A 165 -4.20 -8.94 -3.07
CA ASP A 165 -3.78 -10.16 -3.79
C ASP A 165 -3.12 -9.86 -5.13
N SER A 166 -3.73 -8.98 -5.94
CA SER A 166 -3.16 -8.60 -7.23
C SER A 166 -1.84 -7.87 -7.04
N ALA A 167 -1.80 -6.89 -6.13
CA ALA A 167 -0.58 -6.15 -5.80
C ALA A 167 0.53 -7.13 -5.40
N GLY A 168 0.25 -8.07 -4.49
CA GLY A 168 1.19 -9.08 -4.01
C GLY A 168 1.74 -10.06 -5.05
N SER A 169 1.24 -10.07 -6.28
CA SER A 169 1.65 -11.02 -7.32
C SER A 169 2.83 -10.53 -8.16
N SER A 170 3.70 -11.42 -8.63
CA SER A 170 4.80 -11.03 -9.54
C SER A 170 4.29 -10.40 -10.86
N ARG A 171 3.08 -10.79 -11.30
CA ARG A 171 2.39 -10.19 -12.45
C ARG A 171 2.10 -8.70 -12.28
N PHE A 172 1.92 -8.22 -11.06
CA PHE A 172 1.73 -6.80 -10.82
C PHE A 172 2.99 -6.00 -11.19
N ILE A 173 4.16 -6.48 -10.77
CA ILE A 173 5.45 -5.85 -11.11
C ILE A 173 5.68 -5.85 -12.62
N GLU A 174 5.36 -6.96 -13.30
CA GLU A 174 5.46 -7.09 -14.76
C GLU A 174 4.57 -6.11 -15.53
N LYS A 175 3.43 -5.67 -14.95
CA LYS A 175 2.50 -4.72 -15.57
C LYS A 175 2.94 -3.26 -15.47
N LEU A 176 3.83 -2.90 -14.54
CA LEU A 176 4.20 -1.51 -14.28
C LEU A 176 4.72 -0.77 -15.53
N PRO A 177 5.60 -1.34 -16.37
CA PRO A 177 6.07 -0.66 -17.59
C PRO A 177 4.94 -0.37 -18.58
N GLN A 178 4.01 -1.31 -18.77
CA GLN A 178 2.89 -1.16 -19.70
C GLN A 178 1.95 -0.04 -19.22
N LEU A 179 1.61 -0.03 -17.92
CA LEU A 179 0.81 1.03 -17.32
C LEU A 179 1.50 2.39 -17.50
N ARG A 180 2.81 2.45 -17.24
CA ARG A 180 3.57 3.69 -17.39
C ARG A 180 3.58 4.21 -18.82
N ALA A 181 3.77 3.32 -19.80
CA ALA A 181 3.71 3.65 -21.22
C ALA A 181 2.33 4.18 -21.65
N ALA A 182 1.25 3.70 -21.01
CA ALA A 182 -0.12 4.19 -21.20
C ALA A 182 -0.40 5.53 -20.49
N GLY A 183 0.59 6.15 -19.85
CA GLY A 183 0.45 7.42 -19.14
C GLY A 183 -0.13 7.31 -17.72
N ILE A 184 -0.26 6.10 -17.17
CA ILE A 184 -0.55 5.89 -15.75
C ILE A 184 0.70 6.19 -14.94
N ASN A 185 0.56 6.98 -13.88
CA ASN A 185 1.69 7.40 -13.04
C ASN A 185 1.49 7.12 -11.56
N ALA A 186 0.39 6.47 -11.17
CA ALA A 186 0.14 6.11 -9.79
C ALA A 186 -0.49 4.73 -9.68
N ILE A 187 -0.23 4.10 -8.55
CA ILE A 187 -0.89 2.88 -8.11
C ILE A 187 -1.65 3.18 -6.82
N VAL A 188 -2.85 2.63 -6.71
CA VAL A 188 -3.54 2.49 -5.44
C VAL A 188 -3.59 1.01 -5.13
N PHE A 189 -3.13 0.57 -3.97
CA PHE A 189 -3.21 -0.83 -3.59
C PHE A 189 -3.80 -1.00 -2.20
N ASP A 190 -4.56 -2.08 -2.01
CA ASP A 190 -5.12 -2.39 -0.71
C ASP A 190 -4.05 -2.95 0.22
N VAL A 191 -3.79 -2.22 1.29
CA VAL A 191 -3.16 -2.77 2.50
C VAL A 191 -4.22 -3.43 3.36
N LYS A 192 -5.41 -2.83 3.46
CA LYS A 192 -6.55 -3.42 4.15
C LYS A 192 -7.84 -3.10 3.43
N ASP A 193 -8.57 -4.13 3.04
CA ASP A 193 -9.90 -4.00 2.45
C ASP A 193 -11.01 -4.21 3.50
N ILE A 194 -12.28 -4.24 3.07
CA ILE A 194 -13.43 -4.38 3.98
C ILE A 194 -13.47 -5.72 4.73
N THR A 195 -12.78 -6.74 4.24
CA THR A 195 -12.67 -8.01 4.96
C THR A 195 -11.85 -7.83 6.23
N GLY A 196 -11.01 -6.80 6.32
CA GLY A 196 -10.12 -6.56 7.45
C GLY A 196 -8.78 -7.29 7.34
N ILE A 197 -8.53 -8.02 6.23
CA ILE A 197 -7.22 -8.64 5.98
C ILE A 197 -6.18 -7.54 5.81
N VAL A 198 -5.11 -7.61 6.60
CA VAL A 198 -3.93 -6.76 6.41
C VAL A 198 -2.98 -7.50 5.47
N HIS A 199 -2.88 -7.02 4.23
CA HIS A 199 -2.16 -7.69 3.15
C HIS A 199 -0.64 -7.57 3.25
N THR A 200 -0.08 -6.93 4.29
CA THR A 200 1.36 -6.75 4.49
C THR A 200 1.82 -7.35 5.83
N GLY A 201 3.13 -7.52 6.01
CA GLY A 201 3.71 -7.60 7.35
C GLY A 201 3.34 -6.35 8.16
N SER A 202 3.08 -6.51 9.47
CA SER A 202 2.75 -5.37 10.33
C SER A 202 3.21 -5.59 11.77
N ARG A 203 3.64 -4.49 12.41
CA ARG A 203 4.01 -4.46 13.82
C ARG A 203 2.90 -3.93 14.72
N VAL A 204 1.78 -3.46 14.16
CA VAL A 204 0.64 -2.92 14.90
C VAL A 204 0.05 -3.98 15.83
N GLU A 205 -0.25 -3.57 17.07
CA GLU A 205 -0.63 -4.48 18.15
C GLU A 205 -1.85 -5.35 17.79
N GLN A 206 -2.93 -4.72 17.29
CA GLN A 206 -4.17 -5.40 16.91
C GLN A 206 -3.94 -6.43 15.80
N VAL A 207 -3.08 -6.10 14.82
CA VAL A 207 -2.74 -7.02 13.71
C VAL A 207 -2.08 -8.28 14.27
N LYS A 208 -1.12 -8.13 15.18
CA LYS A 208 -0.44 -9.28 15.81
C LYS A 208 -1.37 -10.06 16.72
N LYS A 209 -2.10 -9.36 17.60
CA LYS A 209 -2.97 -9.95 18.62
C LYS A 209 -4.05 -10.82 17.99
N PHE A 210 -4.67 -10.35 16.91
CA PHE A 210 -5.77 -11.05 16.24
C PHE A 210 -5.33 -11.81 14.98
N GLY A 211 -4.06 -11.72 14.58
CA GLY A 211 -3.54 -12.38 13.37
C GLY A 211 -4.19 -11.88 12.08
N LEU A 212 -4.46 -10.58 11.98
CA LEU A 212 -5.19 -9.98 10.85
C LEU A 212 -4.42 -10.05 9.52
N ASN A 213 -3.12 -10.33 9.57
CA ASN A 213 -2.25 -10.52 8.41
C ASN A 213 -1.88 -11.98 8.13
N ARG A 214 -2.56 -12.97 8.74
CA ARG A 214 -2.31 -14.40 8.46
C ARG A 214 -2.50 -14.77 6.99
N ARG A 215 -3.37 -14.03 6.28
CA ARG A 215 -3.64 -14.17 4.85
C ARG A 215 -2.99 -13.06 4.03
N LYS A 216 -1.87 -12.50 4.51
CA LYS A 216 -1.14 -11.44 3.80
C LYS A 216 -0.80 -11.89 2.38
N ALA A 217 -0.91 -10.97 1.44
CA ALA A 217 -0.60 -11.24 0.04
C ALA A 217 0.68 -10.56 -0.41
N ILE A 218 1.06 -9.44 0.19
CA ILE A 218 2.27 -8.69 -0.12
C ILE A 218 3.36 -9.10 0.87
N ASP A 219 4.21 -10.03 0.44
CA ASP A 219 5.27 -10.59 1.28
C ASP A 219 6.39 -9.57 1.57
N ASN A 220 6.71 -8.71 0.60
CA ASN A 220 7.80 -7.73 0.70
C ASN A 220 7.36 -6.34 0.25
N LEU A 221 6.66 -5.60 1.14
CA LEU A 221 6.22 -4.24 0.88
C LEU A 221 7.40 -3.29 0.52
N PRO A 222 8.54 -3.28 1.25
CA PRO A 222 9.67 -2.44 0.88
C PRO A 222 10.20 -2.69 -0.53
N MET A 223 10.21 -3.94 -1.01
CA MET A 223 10.62 -4.27 -2.37
C MET A 223 9.60 -3.79 -3.39
N MET A 224 8.31 -4.03 -3.16
CA MET A 224 7.23 -3.51 -4.01
C MET A 224 7.34 -2.00 -4.22
N ILE A 225 7.56 -1.24 -3.13
CA ILE A 225 7.74 0.22 -3.18
C ILE A 225 8.94 0.61 -4.05
N ARG A 226 10.06 -0.12 -3.96
CA ARG A 226 11.24 0.14 -4.80
C ARG A 226 10.94 -0.08 -6.27
N GLU A 227 10.26 -1.17 -6.62
CA GLU A 227 9.91 -1.45 -8.02
C GLU A 227 8.93 -0.42 -8.59
N CYS A 228 7.91 -0.04 -7.82
CA CYS A 228 7.00 1.02 -8.21
C CYS A 228 7.75 2.33 -8.48
N ARG A 229 8.68 2.72 -7.60
CA ARG A 229 9.52 3.90 -7.80
C ARG A 229 10.45 3.80 -8.99
N ARG A 230 11.04 2.63 -9.24
CA ARG A 230 11.90 2.37 -10.42
C ARG A 230 11.15 2.63 -11.73
N HIS A 231 9.84 2.34 -11.74
CA HIS A 231 8.94 2.62 -12.86
C HIS A 231 8.25 4.00 -12.79
N GLY A 232 8.66 4.87 -11.87
CA GLY A 232 8.16 6.24 -11.74
C GLY A 232 6.71 6.33 -11.28
N MET A 233 6.25 5.37 -10.47
CA MET A 233 4.89 5.36 -9.90
C MET A 233 4.82 6.11 -8.58
N TYR A 234 3.78 6.93 -8.44
CA TYR A 234 3.30 7.47 -7.17
C TYR A 234 2.50 6.40 -6.42
N ILE A 235 2.78 6.20 -5.14
CA ILE A 235 2.32 5.02 -4.40
C ILE A 235 1.30 5.43 -3.34
N ILE A 236 0.05 4.99 -3.53
CA ILE A 236 -1.07 5.25 -2.64
C ILE A 236 -1.47 3.93 -1.95
N ALA A 237 -1.34 3.88 -0.63
CA ALA A 237 -1.74 2.71 0.15
C ALA A 237 -3.14 2.90 0.74
N ARG A 238 -4.09 2.06 0.35
CA ARG A 238 -5.49 2.16 0.76
C ARG A 238 -5.81 1.30 1.97
N ILE A 239 -6.54 1.88 2.92
CA ILE A 239 -7.05 1.23 4.14
C ILE A 239 -8.56 1.48 4.24
N ALA A 240 -9.36 0.42 4.24
CA ALA A 240 -10.74 0.46 4.71
C ALA A 240 -10.78 0.57 6.24
N VAL A 241 -11.43 1.60 6.78
CA VAL A 241 -11.29 1.99 8.19
C VAL A 241 -12.34 1.35 9.10
N PHE A 242 -13.61 1.75 8.99
CA PHE A 242 -14.65 1.34 9.95
C PHE A 242 -15.49 0.14 9.51
N ARG A 243 -15.49 -0.18 8.21
CA ARG A 243 -16.01 -1.46 7.71
C ARG A 243 -14.87 -2.47 7.72
N ASP A 244 -14.75 -3.22 8.81
CA ASP A 244 -13.65 -4.14 9.07
C ASP A 244 -14.21 -5.43 9.67
N HIS A 245 -14.34 -6.47 8.83
CA HIS A 245 -14.99 -7.70 9.25
C HIS A 245 -14.15 -8.51 10.25
N LEU A 246 -12.84 -8.64 10.00
CA LEU A 246 -11.98 -9.39 10.90
C LEU A 246 -11.83 -8.70 12.26
N LEU A 247 -11.71 -7.37 12.34
CA LEU A 247 -11.67 -6.68 13.63
C LEU A 247 -13.00 -6.84 14.38
N TYR A 248 -14.13 -6.68 13.68
CA TYR A 248 -15.45 -6.92 14.26
C TYR A 248 -15.57 -8.33 14.85
N ASP A 249 -15.14 -9.36 14.10
CA ASP A 249 -15.27 -10.76 14.52
C ASP A 249 -14.34 -11.10 15.69
N ASN A 250 -13.12 -10.58 15.69
CA ASN A 250 -12.09 -10.90 16.69
C ASN A 250 -12.12 -10.01 17.94
N ASP A 251 -12.73 -8.82 17.88
CA ASP A 251 -12.82 -7.90 19.01
C ASP A 251 -14.26 -7.40 19.26
N PRO A 252 -15.01 -8.04 20.18
CA PRO A 252 -16.37 -7.61 20.53
C PRO A 252 -16.50 -6.19 21.09
N SER A 253 -15.40 -5.58 21.58
CA SER A 253 -15.40 -4.19 22.06
C SER A 253 -15.44 -3.17 20.92
N SER A 254 -15.07 -3.60 19.71
CA SER A 254 -15.10 -2.76 18.51
C SER A 254 -16.51 -2.58 17.94
N ARG A 255 -17.49 -3.38 18.36
CA ARG A 255 -18.81 -3.48 17.71
C ARG A 255 -19.77 -2.37 18.15
N ILE A 256 -20.57 -1.89 17.22
CA ILE A 256 -21.73 -1.03 17.51
C ILE A 256 -22.75 -1.83 18.34
N LYS A 257 -23.33 -1.22 19.37
CA LYS A 257 -24.34 -1.86 20.23
C LYS A 257 -25.74 -1.37 19.89
N SER A 258 -26.75 -2.17 20.19
CA SER A 258 -28.17 -1.83 20.04
C SER A 258 -28.63 -1.05 21.28
N LYS A 259 -29.29 0.09 21.09
CA LYS A 259 -29.89 0.87 22.20
C LYS A 259 -31.00 0.08 22.87
N SER A 260 -31.83 -0.60 22.09
CA SER A 260 -32.99 -1.33 22.60
C SER A 260 -32.62 -2.63 23.32
N THR A 261 -31.59 -3.34 22.86
CA THR A 261 -31.26 -4.69 23.38
C THR A 261 -29.93 -4.78 24.11
N GLY A 262 -29.03 -3.81 23.99
CA GLY A 262 -27.67 -3.86 24.52
C GLY A 262 -26.74 -4.87 23.81
N ARG A 263 -27.27 -5.68 22.88
CA ARG A 263 -26.51 -6.66 22.09
C ARG A 263 -25.82 -5.99 20.90
N ASP A 264 -25.08 -6.77 20.12
CA ASP A 264 -24.45 -6.30 18.88
C ASP A 264 -25.52 -5.81 17.88
N TRP A 265 -25.40 -4.56 17.46
CA TRP A 265 -26.31 -3.95 16.52
C TRP A 265 -26.13 -4.54 15.13
N ASN A 266 -27.25 -4.84 14.47
CA ASN A 266 -27.28 -5.36 13.10
C ASN A 266 -26.43 -6.63 12.89
N SER A 267 -26.27 -7.48 13.91
CA SER A 267 -25.37 -8.63 13.87
C SER A 267 -25.65 -9.64 12.74
N GLY A 268 -26.89 -9.68 12.21
CA GLY A 268 -27.27 -10.53 11.08
C GLY A 268 -26.85 -10.03 9.69
N THR A 269 -26.38 -8.78 9.55
CA THR A 269 -25.95 -8.28 8.23
C THR A 269 -24.62 -8.88 7.78
N LYS A 270 -24.39 -8.92 6.46
CA LYS A 270 -23.09 -9.22 5.86
C LYS A 270 -22.11 -8.05 5.97
N GLU A 271 -22.58 -6.84 6.24
CA GLU A 271 -21.72 -5.67 6.42
C GLU A 271 -21.30 -5.53 7.89
N LYS A 272 -20.09 -5.96 8.23
CA LYS A 272 -19.61 -5.82 9.61
C LYS A 272 -18.92 -4.47 9.79
N TRP A 273 -19.44 -3.68 10.72
CA TRP A 273 -18.96 -2.33 11.01
C TRP A 273 -18.49 -2.24 12.45
N CYS A 274 -17.27 -1.75 12.63
CA CYS A 274 -16.76 -1.31 13.91
C CYS A 274 -17.31 0.09 14.24
N ASP A 275 -17.48 0.40 15.52
CA ASP A 275 -17.94 1.70 16.02
C ASP A 275 -16.93 2.80 15.65
N PRO A 276 -17.30 3.77 14.79
CA PRO A 276 -16.39 4.84 14.39
C PRO A 276 -15.96 5.77 15.53
N THR A 277 -16.65 5.73 16.67
CA THR A 277 -16.34 6.52 17.86
C THR A 277 -15.39 5.81 18.83
N ASN A 278 -15.10 4.51 18.59
CA ASN A 278 -14.21 3.74 19.43
C ASN A 278 -12.74 4.14 19.19
N SER A 279 -12.08 4.65 20.24
CA SER A 279 -10.71 5.14 20.19
C SER A 279 -9.69 4.05 19.84
N MET A 280 -9.92 2.79 20.23
CA MET A 280 -9.07 1.67 19.85
C MET A 280 -9.15 1.40 18.34
N VAL A 281 -10.35 1.44 17.75
CA VAL A 281 -10.56 1.26 16.31
C VAL A 281 -9.90 2.40 15.53
N GLN A 282 -10.02 3.63 16.02
CA GLN A 282 -9.35 4.79 15.43
C GLN A 282 -7.83 4.67 15.50
N GLU A 283 -7.28 4.38 16.68
CA GLU A 283 -5.83 4.29 16.92
C GLU A 283 -5.18 3.14 16.14
N TYR A 284 -5.88 2.00 16.01
CA TYR A 284 -5.49 0.88 15.17
C TYR A 284 -5.25 1.30 13.71
N ASN A 285 -6.23 1.97 13.10
CA ASN A 285 -6.13 2.39 11.70
C ASN A 285 -5.09 3.49 11.48
N ILE A 286 -4.95 4.44 12.43
CA ILE A 286 -3.91 5.49 12.34
C ILE A 286 -2.51 4.88 12.53
N SER A 287 -2.35 3.91 13.44
CA SER A 287 -1.08 3.20 13.64
C SER A 287 -0.65 2.45 12.38
N LEU A 288 -1.59 1.78 11.70
CA LEU A 288 -1.32 1.12 10.42
C LEU A 288 -0.92 2.15 9.34
N ALA A 289 -1.61 3.29 9.26
CA ALA A 289 -1.26 4.36 8.34
C ALA A 289 0.16 4.92 8.58
N CYS A 290 0.54 5.14 9.83
CA CYS A 290 1.89 5.58 10.19
C CYS A 290 2.96 4.54 9.81
N GLU A 291 2.70 3.25 10.00
CA GLU A 291 3.63 2.18 9.61
C GLU A 291 3.85 2.13 8.10
N LEU A 292 2.82 2.38 7.30
CA LEU A 292 2.93 2.46 5.83
C LEU A 292 3.73 3.67 5.38
N ALA A 293 3.47 4.83 5.99
CA ALA A 293 4.26 6.04 5.77
C ALA A 293 5.74 5.81 6.09
N ASP A 294 6.04 5.14 7.21
CA ASP A 294 7.42 4.78 7.60
C ASP A 294 8.09 3.79 6.63
N SER A 295 7.29 2.92 6.00
CA SER A 295 7.70 2.01 4.94
C SER A 295 7.98 2.73 3.61
N GLY A 296 7.47 3.96 3.48
CA GLY A 296 7.82 4.89 2.42
C GLY A 296 6.82 4.95 1.27
N VAL A 297 5.52 4.71 1.51
CA VAL A 297 4.46 5.10 0.57
C VAL A 297 4.37 6.62 0.48
N ASP A 298 3.88 7.16 -0.64
CA ASP A 298 3.82 8.62 -0.82
C ASP A 298 2.51 9.20 -0.25
N GLU A 299 1.46 8.39 -0.22
CA GLU A 299 0.12 8.75 0.25
C GLU A 299 -0.55 7.56 0.94
N VAL A 300 -1.29 7.82 2.02
CA VAL A 300 -2.25 6.86 2.59
C VAL A 300 -3.66 7.33 2.25
N GLN A 301 -4.48 6.43 1.71
CA GLN A 301 -5.88 6.68 1.37
C GLN A 301 -6.80 5.94 2.33
N PHE A 302 -7.68 6.66 3.01
CA PHE A 302 -8.70 6.05 3.84
C PHE A 302 -10.02 5.90 3.10
N ASP A 303 -10.54 4.68 3.05
CA ASP A 303 -11.89 4.37 2.59
C ASP A 303 -12.76 3.89 3.74
N TYR A 304 -14.08 3.90 3.55
CA TYR A 304 -15.08 3.52 4.55
C TYR A 304 -14.93 4.32 5.85
N ILE A 305 -14.48 5.58 5.74
CA ILE A 305 -14.46 6.57 6.84
C ILE A 305 -15.84 7.20 7.05
N ARG A 306 -16.81 6.34 7.33
CA ARG A 306 -18.22 6.72 7.49
C ARG A 306 -18.92 5.79 8.45
N PHE A 307 -20.14 6.17 8.79
CA PHE A 307 -21.07 5.31 9.51
C PHE A 307 -21.78 4.32 8.58
N PRO A 308 -22.27 3.18 9.12
CA PRO A 308 -23.09 2.24 8.36
C PRO A 308 -24.37 2.91 7.88
N THR A 309 -24.83 2.56 6.68
CA THR A 309 -26.06 3.11 6.08
C THR A 309 -27.19 2.08 6.00
N VAL A 310 -26.90 0.82 6.32
CA VAL A 310 -27.85 -0.30 6.31
C VAL A 310 -28.14 -0.72 7.76
N GLY A 311 -29.41 -0.95 8.07
CA GLY A 311 -29.90 -1.25 9.43
C GLY A 311 -30.61 -0.05 10.08
N ASP A 312 -31.32 -0.31 11.18
CA ASP A 312 -32.03 0.74 11.93
C ASP A 312 -31.03 1.68 12.64
N GLN A 313 -30.81 2.83 12.03
CA GLN A 313 -29.88 3.84 12.52
C GLN A 313 -30.31 4.46 13.85
N ASN A 314 -31.61 4.41 14.18
CA ASN A 314 -32.12 4.92 15.45
C ASN A 314 -31.75 3.99 16.60
N ASP A 315 -31.67 2.68 16.35
CA ASP A 315 -31.25 1.68 17.33
C ASP A 315 -29.72 1.59 17.50
N ALA A 316 -28.92 2.15 16.60
CA ALA A 316 -27.46 2.12 16.72
C ALA A 316 -26.96 2.98 17.89
N ALA A 317 -26.28 2.37 18.85
CA ALA A 317 -25.60 2.99 19.98
C ALA A 317 -24.09 3.05 19.73
N TYR A 318 -23.59 4.27 19.53
CA TYR A 318 -22.16 4.59 19.50
C TYR A 318 -21.71 4.86 20.93
N THR A 319 -21.31 3.80 21.63
CA THR A 319 -21.18 3.79 23.09
C THR A 319 -20.02 4.65 23.57
N TRP A 320 -18.98 4.80 22.74
CA TRP A 320 -17.78 5.58 23.05
C TRP A 320 -18.00 7.10 22.94
N SER A 321 -19.12 7.54 22.39
CA SER A 321 -19.57 8.94 22.41
C SER A 321 -20.68 9.19 23.45
N GLY A 322 -20.91 8.25 24.38
CA GLY A 322 -22.07 8.31 25.29
C GLY A 322 -23.43 8.28 24.57
N GLY A 323 -23.50 7.69 23.37
CA GLY A 323 -24.73 7.59 22.58
C GLY A 323 -25.19 8.88 21.89
N ARG A 324 -24.42 9.97 21.98
CA ARG A 324 -24.73 11.29 21.38
C ARG A 324 -23.77 11.69 20.26
N ALA A 325 -23.26 10.73 19.50
CA ALA A 325 -22.30 11.01 18.43
C ALA A 325 -22.91 11.97 17.40
N ASP A 326 -22.35 13.18 17.30
CA ASP A 326 -22.39 13.89 16.03
C ASP A 326 -21.48 13.13 15.06
N ARG A 327 -22.11 12.39 14.15
CA ARG A 327 -21.41 11.55 13.17
C ARG A 327 -20.41 12.35 12.34
N THR A 328 -20.75 13.59 11.99
CA THR A 328 -19.88 14.45 11.18
C THR A 328 -18.63 14.86 11.96
N MET A 329 -18.79 15.21 13.23
CA MET A 329 -17.68 15.55 14.11
C MET A 329 -16.83 14.35 14.49
N ALA A 330 -17.41 13.16 14.63
CA ALA A 330 -16.66 11.93 14.89
C ALA A 330 -15.69 11.61 13.73
N VAL A 331 -16.16 11.66 12.48
CA VAL A 331 -15.29 11.44 11.31
C VAL A 331 -14.27 12.58 11.18
N ALA A 332 -14.68 13.84 11.34
CA ALA A 332 -13.76 14.98 11.23
C ALA A 332 -12.65 14.95 12.29
N SER A 333 -12.97 14.59 13.53
CA SER A 333 -11.98 14.47 14.62
C SER A 333 -10.99 13.33 14.38
N PHE A 334 -11.49 12.17 13.91
CA PHE A 334 -10.64 11.06 13.50
C PHE A 334 -9.65 11.48 12.40
N LEU A 335 -10.14 12.14 11.34
CA LEU A 335 -9.29 12.62 10.25
C LEU A 335 -8.29 13.68 10.70
N LYS A 336 -8.70 14.60 11.58
CA LYS A 336 -7.80 15.62 12.15
C LYS A 336 -6.60 14.96 12.83
N ASN A 337 -6.84 13.93 13.65
CA ASN A 337 -5.78 13.20 14.32
C ASN A 337 -4.87 12.46 13.31
N ALA A 338 -5.48 11.72 12.37
CA ALA A 338 -4.74 11.00 11.33
C ALA A 338 -3.86 11.93 10.49
N HIS A 339 -4.40 13.06 10.03
CA HIS A 339 -3.71 14.04 9.20
C HIS A 339 -2.52 14.65 9.92
N GLN A 340 -2.68 15.03 11.19
CA GLN A 340 -1.60 15.55 12.02
C GLN A 340 -0.46 14.53 12.17
N ARG A 341 -0.78 13.25 12.41
CA ARG A 341 0.22 12.18 12.56
C ARG A 341 0.94 11.86 11.26
N LEU A 342 0.24 11.81 10.14
CA LEU A 342 0.85 11.53 8.83
C LEU A 342 1.69 12.72 8.33
N ARG A 343 1.24 13.94 8.55
CA ARG A 343 2.00 15.16 8.20
C ARG A 343 3.32 15.25 8.96
N SER A 344 3.38 14.83 10.23
CA SER A 344 4.62 14.88 11.03
C SER A 344 5.71 13.92 10.51
N ILE A 345 5.34 12.91 9.71
CA ILE A 345 6.24 11.95 9.07
C ILE A 345 6.29 12.10 7.54
N ASN A 346 5.88 13.27 7.02
CA ASN A 346 5.92 13.64 5.60
C ASN A 346 5.11 12.74 4.65
N CYS A 347 3.97 12.19 5.10
CA CYS A 347 3.04 11.45 4.25
C CYS A 347 1.75 12.23 4.00
N PHE A 348 1.21 12.16 2.78
CA PHE A 348 -0.09 12.74 2.46
C PHE A 348 -1.23 11.83 2.92
N LEU A 349 -2.36 12.44 3.27
CA LEU A 349 -3.61 11.74 3.58
C LEU A 349 -4.66 12.07 2.53
N SER A 350 -5.16 11.05 1.84
CA SER A 350 -6.37 11.14 1.03
C SER A 350 -7.51 10.36 1.66
N ILE A 351 -8.72 10.70 1.24
CA ILE A 351 -9.93 10.03 1.72
C ILE A 351 -10.89 9.73 0.58
N ASP A 352 -11.66 8.66 0.73
CA ASP A 352 -12.76 8.32 -0.16
C ASP A 352 -14.09 8.76 0.45
N ILE A 353 -14.94 9.39 -0.36
CA ILE A 353 -16.31 9.73 0.00
C ILE A 353 -17.31 9.03 -0.90
N PHE A 354 -18.46 8.69 -0.34
CA PHE A 354 -19.51 8.02 -1.10
C PHE A 354 -20.04 8.95 -2.20
N GLY A 355 -20.23 8.44 -3.43
CA GLY A 355 -20.54 9.28 -4.59
C GLY A 355 -21.74 10.23 -4.41
N VAL A 356 -22.81 9.75 -3.77
CA VAL A 356 -24.01 10.57 -3.49
C VAL A 356 -23.74 11.76 -2.55
N VAL A 357 -22.73 11.66 -1.68
CA VAL A 357 -22.33 12.75 -0.78
C VAL A 357 -21.82 13.96 -1.55
N ALA A 358 -21.29 13.77 -2.77
CA ALA A 358 -20.90 14.87 -3.64
C ALA A 358 -22.07 15.81 -3.98
N TRP A 359 -23.32 15.35 -3.91
CA TRP A 359 -24.51 16.20 -4.14
C TRP A 359 -24.92 17.04 -2.91
N GLY A 360 -24.24 16.89 -1.77
CA GLY A 360 -24.42 17.75 -0.60
C GLY A 360 -25.78 17.62 0.09
N LYS A 361 -26.54 16.55 -0.18
CA LYS A 361 -27.86 16.35 0.43
C LYS A 361 -27.71 16.06 1.92
N TYR A 362 -28.47 16.79 2.74
CA TYR A 362 -28.44 16.65 4.21
C TYR A 362 -28.62 15.20 4.67
N VAL A 363 -29.57 14.46 4.08
CA VAL A 363 -29.84 13.06 4.45
C VAL A 363 -28.65 12.13 4.24
N ASP A 364 -27.85 12.35 3.19
CA ASP A 364 -26.68 11.52 2.90
C ASP A 364 -25.51 11.87 3.82
N ILE A 365 -25.33 13.17 4.10
CA ILE A 365 -24.35 13.68 5.07
C ILE A 365 -24.66 13.15 6.47
N GLU A 366 -25.91 13.23 6.91
CA GLU A 366 -26.34 12.82 8.25
C GLU A 366 -26.21 11.31 8.44
N LYS A 367 -26.53 10.51 7.43
CA LYS A 367 -26.38 9.04 7.48
C LYS A 367 -24.93 8.60 7.48
N THR A 368 -24.10 9.19 6.62
CA THR A 368 -22.70 8.75 6.45
C THR A 368 -21.75 9.40 7.45
N GLY A 369 -22.07 10.60 7.96
CA GLY A 369 -21.13 11.44 8.69
C GLY A 369 -20.13 12.17 7.79
N GLN A 370 -20.27 12.10 6.46
CA GLN A 370 -19.32 12.69 5.53
C GLN A 370 -19.73 14.12 5.15
N LYS A 371 -19.30 15.11 5.93
CA LYS A 371 -19.55 16.53 5.65
C LYS A 371 -18.33 17.19 5.00
N ILE A 372 -18.42 17.51 3.72
CA ILE A 372 -17.25 17.83 2.87
C ILE A 372 -16.40 18.99 3.39
N ASP A 373 -17.01 20.07 3.89
CA ASP A 373 -16.28 21.22 4.45
C ASP A 373 -15.37 20.82 5.63
N LEU A 374 -15.88 19.99 6.54
CA LEU A 374 -15.13 19.48 7.69
C LEU A 374 -14.06 18.48 7.28
N LEU A 375 -14.36 17.59 6.32
CA LEU A 375 -13.39 16.62 5.82
C LEU A 375 -12.24 17.31 5.07
N ALA A 376 -12.57 18.29 4.23
CA ALA A 376 -11.63 19.06 3.41
C ALA A 376 -10.61 19.86 4.24
N ALA A 377 -10.93 20.17 5.50
CA ALA A 377 -10.00 20.83 6.41
C ALA A 377 -8.95 19.87 7.02
N ASN A 378 -9.15 18.55 6.89
CA ASN A 378 -8.40 17.52 7.62
C ASN A 378 -7.86 16.41 6.68
N CYS A 379 -7.66 16.71 5.40
CA CYS A 379 -7.00 15.83 4.45
C CYS A 379 -6.36 16.65 3.32
N ASP A 380 -5.50 16.01 2.54
CA ASP A 380 -4.81 16.62 1.40
C ASP A 380 -5.57 16.40 0.09
N VAL A 381 -6.29 15.28 -0.02
CA VAL A 381 -7.07 14.89 -1.21
C VAL A 381 -8.40 14.27 -0.81
N ILE A 382 -9.49 14.68 -1.47
CA ILE A 382 -10.80 14.01 -1.44
C ILE A 382 -11.02 13.30 -2.77
N SER A 383 -11.32 12.01 -2.69
CA SER A 383 -11.61 11.15 -3.84
C SER A 383 -13.07 10.71 -3.83
N PRO A 384 -13.99 11.47 -4.46
CA PRO A 384 -15.39 11.03 -4.55
C PRO A 384 -15.51 9.79 -5.45
N MET A 385 -16.26 8.79 -4.99
CA MET A 385 -16.56 7.57 -5.73
C MET A 385 -17.65 7.78 -6.79
N LEU A 386 -17.28 8.43 -7.89
CA LEU A 386 -18.21 8.88 -8.93
C LEU A 386 -18.41 7.80 -10.01
N TYR A 387 -18.88 6.62 -9.63
CA TYR A 387 -19.20 5.56 -10.60
C TYR A 387 -20.60 5.81 -11.18
N PRO A 388 -20.74 6.18 -12.47
CA PRO A 388 -22.05 6.56 -13.04
C PRO A 388 -23.09 5.45 -12.89
N SER A 389 -22.68 4.19 -13.01
CA SER A 389 -23.54 3.02 -12.83
C SER A 389 -24.10 2.82 -11.41
N HIS A 390 -23.51 3.45 -10.40
CA HIS A 390 -23.90 3.30 -9.00
C HIS A 390 -24.91 4.34 -8.54
N PHE A 391 -25.22 5.32 -9.39
CA PHE A 391 -26.37 6.19 -9.18
C PHE A 391 -27.65 5.43 -9.56
N ASN A 392 -28.73 5.69 -8.82
CA ASN A 392 -30.04 5.11 -9.10
C ASN A 392 -30.58 5.66 -10.42
N ASP A 393 -31.45 4.90 -11.09
CA ASP A 393 -32.15 5.43 -12.28
C ASP A 393 -32.91 6.72 -11.93
N GLU A 394 -33.06 7.61 -12.91
CA GLU A 394 -33.63 8.96 -12.78
C GLU A 394 -32.84 9.93 -11.87
N PHE A 395 -31.67 9.53 -11.38
CA PHE A 395 -30.84 10.41 -10.57
C PHE A 395 -30.32 11.59 -11.41
N ASP A 396 -30.42 12.79 -10.84
CA ASP A 396 -30.01 14.05 -11.46
C ASP A 396 -30.65 14.31 -12.84
N GLY A 397 -31.85 13.73 -13.08
CA GLY A 397 -32.61 13.90 -14.32
C GLY A 397 -32.22 12.95 -15.46
N PHE A 398 -31.38 11.95 -15.19
CA PHE A 398 -30.95 10.96 -16.19
C PHE A 398 -31.59 9.61 -15.95
N ALA A 399 -32.32 9.09 -16.95
CA ALA A 399 -32.95 7.77 -16.86
C ALA A 399 -31.93 6.64 -16.63
N LYS A 400 -30.74 6.75 -17.23
CA LYS A 400 -29.64 5.78 -17.08
C LYS A 400 -28.31 6.48 -16.79
N PRO A 401 -28.02 6.85 -15.53
CA PRO A 401 -26.78 7.53 -15.16
C PRO A 401 -25.50 6.87 -15.68
N GLY A 402 -25.49 5.53 -15.75
CA GLY A 402 -24.40 4.73 -16.28
C GLY A 402 -23.95 5.09 -17.70
N ASP A 403 -24.83 5.69 -18.51
CA ASP A 403 -24.54 6.09 -19.89
C ASP A 403 -24.14 7.58 -20.02
N HIS A 404 -24.03 8.31 -18.91
CA HIS A 404 -23.67 9.73 -18.87
C HIS A 404 -22.38 10.00 -18.07
N PRO A 405 -21.26 9.32 -18.39
CA PRO A 405 -20.04 9.38 -17.59
C PRO A 405 -19.51 10.80 -17.39
N HIS A 406 -19.42 11.59 -18.46
CA HIS A 406 -18.89 12.96 -18.39
C HIS A 406 -19.63 13.81 -17.36
N HIS A 407 -20.97 13.84 -17.43
CA HIS A 407 -21.83 14.62 -16.53
C HIS A 407 -21.59 14.29 -15.06
N PHE A 408 -21.62 13.00 -14.71
CA PHE A 408 -21.50 12.55 -13.32
C PHE A 408 -20.12 12.79 -12.72
N ILE A 409 -19.05 12.63 -13.51
CA ILE A 409 -17.70 12.96 -13.05
C ILE A 409 -17.53 14.46 -12.89
N MET A 410 -17.90 15.25 -13.92
CA MET A 410 -17.75 16.70 -13.92
C MET A 410 -18.52 17.36 -12.78
N ASN A 411 -19.81 17.07 -12.66
CA ASN A 411 -20.65 17.68 -11.63
C ASN A 411 -20.28 17.22 -10.23
N GLY A 412 -19.91 15.94 -10.05
CA GLY A 412 -19.43 15.47 -8.76
C GLY A 412 -18.17 16.21 -8.31
N CYS A 413 -17.21 16.44 -9.22
CA CYS A 413 -16.01 17.23 -8.90
C CYS A 413 -16.33 18.70 -8.59
N LEU A 414 -17.16 19.36 -9.41
CA LEU A 414 -17.56 20.75 -9.19
C LEU A 414 -18.22 20.94 -7.82
N LYS A 415 -19.18 20.08 -7.48
CA LYS A 415 -19.92 20.17 -6.22
C LYS A 415 -19.03 19.89 -5.02
N VAL A 416 -18.13 18.91 -5.08
CA VAL A 416 -17.17 18.67 -3.97
C VAL A 416 -16.28 19.89 -3.77
N ARG A 417 -15.79 20.50 -4.85
CA ARG A 417 -14.97 21.72 -4.76
C ARG A 417 -15.75 22.90 -4.17
N GLU A 418 -17.00 23.09 -4.58
CA GLU A 418 -17.89 24.12 -4.02
C GLU A 418 -18.11 23.90 -2.52
N LEU A 419 -18.45 22.67 -2.12
CA LEU A 419 -18.71 22.30 -0.73
C LEU A 419 -17.44 22.32 0.16
N ALA A 420 -16.26 22.12 -0.42
CA ALA A 420 -14.99 22.27 0.28
C ALA A 420 -14.65 23.74 0.60
N GLY A 421 -15.39 24.69 0.03
CA GLY A 421 -15.29 26.12 0.31
C GLY A 421 -13.90 26.68 0.01
N LYS A 422 -13.27 27.29 1.01
CA LYS A 422 -11.93 27.90 0.89
C LYS A 422 -10.77 26.91 1.11
N SER A 423 -11.06 25.63 1.36
CA SER A 423 -10.01 24.64 1.54
C SER A 423 -9.15 24.52 0.28
N LYS A 424 -7.86 24.23 0.47
CA LYS A 424 -6.92 23.91 -0.62
C LYS A 424 -6.86 22.42 -0.93
N VAL A 425 -7.83 21.64 -0.42
CA VAL A 425 -7.91 20.21 -0.66
C VAL A 425 -7.97 19.92 -2.16
N ILE A 426 -7.24 18.91 -2.60
CA ILE A 426 -7.32 18.43 -3.97
C ILE A 426 -8.57 17.57 -4.12
N VAL A 427 -9.31 17.74 -5.21
CA VAL A 427 -10.38 16.82 -5.60
C VAL A 427 -9.85 15.91 -6.71
N ARG A 428 -9.84 14.60 -6.47
CA ARG A 428 -9.34 13.57 -7.39
C ARG A 428 -10.32 12.39 -7.46
N PRO A 429 -11.28 12.38 -8.39
CA PRO A 429 -12.36 11.40 -8.39
C PRO A 429 -11.87 9.98 -8.68
N TRP A 430 -12.60 9.01 -8.14
CA TRP A 430 -12.58 7.65 -8.65
C TRP A 430 -13.47 7.54 -9.89
N LEU A 431 -12.94 6.93 -10.94
CA LEU A 431 -13.59 6.68 -12.22
C LEU A 431 -13.89 5.18 -12.36
N GLN A 432 -14.98 4.87 -13.06
CA GLN A 432 -15.43 3.51 -13.30
C GLN A 432 -14.64 2.87 -14.46
N ALA A 433 -13.93 1.77 -14.17
CA ALA A 433 -13.21 0.97 -15.16
C ALA A 433 -13.80 -0.45 -15.31
N PHE A 434 -15.13 -0.54 -15.31
CA PHE A 434 -15.90 -1.78 -15.52
C PHE A 434 -17.26 -1.46 -16.17
N GLY A 435 -17.88 -2.43 -16.84
CA GLY A 435 -19.09 -2.22 -17.66
C GLY A 435 -20.44 -2.46 -16.98
N TRP A 436 -20.53 -2.51 -15.65
CA TRP A 436 -21.80 -2.75 -14.97
C TRP A 436 -22.78 -1.59 -15.20
N ARG A 437 -24.02 -1.89 -15.63
CA ARG A 437 -25.07 -0.92 -16.00
C ARG A 437 -24.60 0.18 -16.97
N VAL A 438 -23.71 -0.15 -17.91
CA VAL A 438 -23.29 0.74 -19.00
C VAL A 438 -23.67 0.08 -20.32
N SER A 439 -24.43 0.77 -21.15
CA SER A 439 -24.87 0.26 -22.46
C SER A 439 -23.71 0.08 -23.44
N LYS A 440 -22.68 0.94 -23.35
CA LYS A 440 -21.48 0.90 -24.21
C LYS A 440 -20.20 1.14 -23.40
N TYR A 441 -19.68 0.10 -22.75
CA TYR A 441 -18.37 0.14 -22.10
C TYR A 441 -17.25 -0.10 -23.11
N ASN A 442 -16.44 0.93 -23.39
CA ASN A 442 -15.36 0.90 -24.38
C ASN A 442 -14.29 1.98 -24.06
N PRO A 443 -13.18 2.06 -24.83
CA PRO A 443 -12.15 3.08 -24.60
C PRO A 443 -12.64 4.54 -24.59
N SER A 444 -13.66 4.87 -25.38
CA SER A 444 -14.24 6.23 -25.38
C SER A 444 -15.00 6.52 -24.09
N TYR A 445 -15.66 5.53 -23.48
CA TYR A 445 -16.28 5.68 -22.16
C TYR A 445 -15.26 6.06 -21.08
N ILE A 446 -14.04 5.49 -21.13
CA ILE A 446 -12.94 5.88 -20.24
C ILE A 446 -12.51 7.33 -20.51
N ALA A 447 -12.30 7.70 -21.78
CA ALA A 447 -11.87 9.04 -22.15
C ALA A 447 -12.88 10.13 -21.73
N GLU A 448 -14.18 9.87 -21.85
CA GLU A 448 -15.25 10.79 -21.40
C GLU A 448 -15.22 11.03 -19.89
N GLN A 449 -14.95 10.00 -19.09
CA GLN A 449 -14.78 10.18 -17.64
C GLN A 449 -13.56 11.03 -17.30
N VAL A 450 -12.46 10.85 -18.03
CA VAL A 450 -11.25 11.65 -17.85
C VAL A 450 -11.52 13.12 -18.20
N ARG A 451 -12.20 13.39 -19.32
CA ARG A 451 -12.64 14.74 -19.69
C ARG A 451 -13.52 15.35 -18.60
N GLY A 452 -14.50 14.59 -18.10
CA GLY A 452 -15.35 15.04 -16.99
C GLY A 452 -14.54 15.42 -15.74
N SER A 453 -13.49 14.67 -15.38
CA SER A 453 -12.62 15.02 -14.25
C SER A 453 -11.93 16.37 -14.48
N VAL A 454 -11.33 16.56 -15.66
CA VAL A 454 -10.63 17.80 -16.03
C VAL A 454 -11.59 18.99 -16.05
N ASP A 455 -12.74 18.86 -16.71
CA ASP A 455 -13.75 19.92 -16.85
C ASP A 455 -14.37 20.29 -15.50
N GLY A 456 -14.47 19.32 -14.58
CA GLY A 456 -14.91 19.55 -13.20
C GLY A 456 -13.88 20.22 -12.30
N GLY A 457 -12.67 20.46 -12.81
CA GLY A 457 -11.53 21.00 -12.05
C GLY A 457 -10.87 19.96 -11.12
N GLY A 458 -11.05 18.68 -11.39
CA GLY A 458 -10.33 17.60 -10.73
C GLY A 458 -8.84 17.64 -11.04
N PHE A 459 -8.01 17.39 -10.03
CA PHE A 459 -6.57 17.31 -10.17
C PHE A 459 -6.14 15.84 -10.20
N GLY A 460 -6.30 15.25 -11.38
CA GLY A 460 -6.08 13.83 -11.62
C GLY A 460 -7.33 12.98 -11.43
N TYR A 461 -7.14 11.67 -11.37
CA TYR A 461 -8.21 10.66 -11.25
C TYR A 461 -7.63 9.28 -10.89
N LEU A 462 -8.47 8.41 -10.36
CA LEU A 462 -8.14 7.04 -10.00
C LEU A 462 -9.12 6.06 -10.67
N PHE A 463 -8.65 5.02 -11.37
CA PHE A 463 -9.52 4.03 -11.99
C PHE A 463 -9.80 2.84 -11.07
N TRP A 464 -11.08 2.64 -10.76
CA TRP A 464 -11.54 1.51 -9.97
C TRP A 464 -11.98 0.33 -10.85
N ASN A 465 -11.38 -0.83 -10.63
CA ASN A 465 -11.86 -2.11 -11.14
C ASN A 465 -11.43 -3.23 -10.18
N ALA A 466 -12.38 -3.85 -9.49
CA ALA A 466 -12.11 -4.94 -8.55
C ALA A 466 -11.48 -6.19 -9.19
N SER A 467 -11.63 -6.38 -10.50
CA SER A 467 -10.97 -7.46 -11.25
C SER A 467 -9.57 -7.09 -11.75
N ASN A 468 -9.09 -5.86 -11.52
CA ASN A 468 -7.82 -5.31 -12.00
C ASN A 468 -7.54 -5.57 -13.50
N LYS A 469 -8.59 -5.46 -14.32
CA LYS A 469 -8.53 -5.50 -15.79
C LYS A 469 -8.55 -4.09 -16.33
N TYR A 470 -7.52 -3.72 -17.11
CA TYR A 470 -7.27 -2.33 -17.49
C TYR A 470 -7.08 -2.14 -19.00
N ASP A 471 -7.51 -3.09 -19.83
CA ASP A 471 -7.31 -3.01 -21.28
C ASP A 471 -8.05 -1.81 -21.89
N GLU A 472 -9.32 -1.60 -21.53
CA GLU A 472 -10.08 -0.43 -21.98
C GLU A 472 -9.52 0.87 -21.40
N VAL A 473 -8.92 0.82 -20.20
CA VAL A 473 -8.24 1.99 -19.61
C VAL A 473 -7.00 2.36 -20.42
N ILE A 474 -6.14 1.38 -20.71
CA ILE A 474 -4.92 1.57 -21.50
C ILE A 474 -5.26 2.12 -22.89
N GLN A 475 -6.26 1.55 -23.55
CA GLN A 475 -6.71 2.03 -24.87
C GLN A 475 -7.39 3.40 -24.79
N GLY A 476 -8.21 3.64 -23.76
CA GLY A 476 -8.93 4.90 -23.58
C GLY A 476 -8.00 6.07 -23.26
N MET A 477 -6.93 5.81 -22.51
CA MET A 477 -5.90 6.80 -22.22
C MET A 477 -5.17 7.29 -23.48
N ALA A 478 -5.09 6.49 -24.54
CA ALA A 478 -4.54 6.93 -25.83
C ALA A 478 -5.46 7.93 -26.57
N LEU A 479 -6.75 8.01 -26.21
CA LEU A 479 -7.73 8.95 -26.77
C LEU A 479 -7.79 10.28 -25.99
N VAL A 480 -7.15 10.34 -24.83
CA VAL A 480 -7.03 11.54 -24.02
C VAL A 480 -5.75 12.25 -24.47
N PRO A 481 -5.80 13.55 -24.85
CA PRO A 481 -4.59 14.29 -25.16
C PRO A 481 -3.58 14.17 -24.02
N ALA A 482 -2.30 14.03 -24.34
CA ALA A 482 -1.23 14.23 -23.37
C ALA A 482 -1.21 15.73 -22.99
N GLY A 483 -2.17 16.17 -22.18
CA GLY A 483 -2.40 17.56 -21.84
C GLY A 483 -1.57 17.99 -20.63
N LYS A 484 -0.63 18.91 -20.93
CA LYS A 484 0.21 19.81 -20.11
C LYS A 484 1.03 19.25 -18.96
#